data_AF-A0A3S4R0P1-F1
#
_entry.id   AF-A0A3S4R0P1-F1
#
_cell.length_a   1.000
_cell.length_b   1.000
_cell.length_c   1.000
_cell.angle_alpha   90.00
_cell.angle_beta   90.00
_cell.angle_gamma   90.00
#
_symmetry.space_group_name_H-M   'P 1'
#
loop_
_entity.id
_entity.type
_entity.pdbx_description
1 polymer ?
#
loop_
_entity_poly.entity_id
_entity_poly.type
_entity_poly.pdbx_seq_one_letter_code
_entity_poly.pdbx_strand_id
1 'polypeptide(L)'
;MIKSAFTLLILFVLNISCTNSNNNDMKFLKNLFGKNEKSEPVITPNAYSLRLEKTAEMLDENLFWKIVDSSVKNSSNQNEQEKYLVSEISKLTPKQMVGFRLRTDKLLYDTYTSEMWCAAYIMNDGCSDDGFEYFRNWVISRGRDVYYKAKENPDTLISQKDHGDEGMFEFELFWYVALKAFKNTTGKELYDYIDENNFRTKEGNYPQFEFNWQEGNLESRKKLCPNLYAEFENR
;
A
#
# COMPACT_ATOMS: atom_id res chain seq x y z
N MET A 1 8.88 68.35 18.76
CA MET A 1 7.74 69.28 18.60
C MET A 1 6.47 68.48 18.83
N ILE A 2 5.71 68.89 19.84
CA ILE A 2 4.57 68.19 20.43
C ILE A 2 3.34 68.33 19.53
N LYS A 3 2.52 67.29 19.38
CA LYS A 3 1.06 67.39 19.47
C LYS A 3 0.41 66.04 19.82
N SER A 4 -0.10 66.03 21.05
CA SER A 4 -1.05 65.10 21.65
C SER A 4 -2.35 65.01 20.84
N ALA A 5 -3.01 63.84 20.83
CA ALA A 5 -4.45 63.74 21.00
C ALA A 5 -4.88 62.31 21.37
N PHE A 6 -5.77 62.25 22.35
CA PHE A 6 -6.32 61.11 23.07
C PHE A 6 -7.54 60.48 22.35
N THR A 7 -7.88 59.27 22.80
CA THR A 7 -9.23 58.61 22.79
C THR A 7 -9.63 57.83 21.53
N LEU A 8 -9.83 56.51 21.61
CA LEU A 8 -11.06 55.83 22.08
C LEU A 8 -10.93 54.30 21.84
N LEU A 9 -11.27 53.52 22.87
CA LEU A 9 -11.40 52.06 22.87
C LEU A 9 -12.50 51.61 21.88
N ILE A 10 -12.21 50.67 20.98
CA ILE A 10 -13.22 49.74 20.43
C ILE A 10 -12.57 48.35 20.32
N LEU A 11 -13.01 47.43 21.18
CA LEU A 11 -12.78 45.99 21.05
C LEU A 11 -13.56 45.46 19.83
N PHE A 12 -12.86 44.93 18.84
CA PHE A 12 -13.47 44.14 17.77
C PHE A 12 -13.32 42.64 18.09
N VAL A 13 -14.43 42.04 18.54
CA VAL A 13 -14.61 40.59 18.57
C VAL A 13 -15.14 40.17 17.20
N LEU A 14 -14.33 39.47 16.41
CA LEU A 14 -14.77 38.85 15.16
C LEU A 14 -15.32 37.45 15.47
N ASN A 15 -16.65 37.38 15.57
CA ASN A 15 -17.43 36.17 15.40
C ASN A 15 -17.42 35.78 13.92
N ILE A 16 -16.86 34.64 13.57
CA ILE A 16 -17.12 33.99 12.27
C ILE A 16 -18.22 32.96 12.50
N SER A 17 -19.45 33.37 12.19
CA SER A 17 -20.58 32.46 12.02
C SER A 17 -20.56 31.91 10.60
N CYS A 18 -20.69 30.58 10.47
CA CYS A 18 -20.91 29.90 9.20
C CYS A 18 -22.17 30.42 8.49
N THR A 19 -22.05 30.79 7.22
CA THR A 19 -23.17 31.11 6.35
C THR A 19 -23.69 29.88 5.62
N ASN A 20 -25.01 29.74 5.67
CA ASN A 20 -25.88 28.81 4.95
C ASN A 20 -25.61 28.73 3.45
N SER A 21 -25.63 27.50 2.90
CA SER A 21 -25.97 27.24 1.50
C SER A 21 -27.14 26.25 1.42
N ASN A 22 -28.27 26.80 0.95
CA ASN A 22 -29.43 26.23 0.25
C ASN A 22 -30.17 24.97 0.77
N ASN A 23 -31.36 25.26 1.34
CA ASN A 23 -32.43 24.33 1.76
C ASN A 23 -33.19 23.61 0.61
N ASN A 24 -32.81 23.79 -0.66
CA ASN A 24 -33.57 23.21 -1.78
C ASN A 24 -33.09 21.82 -2.21
N ASP A 25 -31.81 21.48 -2.01
CA ASP A 25 -31.28 20.14 -2.35
C ASP A 25 -31.77 19.04 -1.38
N MET A 26 -32.05 19.40 -0.13
CA MET A 26 -32.60 18.49 0.88
C MET A 26 -34.07 18.11 0.64
N LYS A 27 -34.84 18.89 -0.14
CA LYS A 27 -36.23 18.57 -0.47
C LYS A 27 -36.33 17.51 -1.57
N PHE A 28 -35.38 17.48 -2.50
CA PHE A 28 -35.35 16.49 -3.58
C PHE A 28 -35.05 15.08 -3.06
N LEU A 29 -34.12 14.97 -2.10
CA LEU A 29 -33.73 13.69 -1.51
C LEU A 29 -34.78 13.09 -0.56
N LYS A 30 -35.59 13.93 0.11
CA LYS A 30 -36.66 13.46 1.03
C LYS A 30 -37.86 12.82 0.32
N ASN A 31 -38.14 13.19 -0.93
CA ASN A 31 -39.29 12.65 -1.67
C ASN A 31 -39.00 11.31 -2.37
N LEU A 32 -37.74 10.88 -2.46
CA LEU A 32 -37.37 9.64 -3.16
C LEU A 32 -37.32 8.40 -2.25
N PHE A 33 -37.15 8.58 -0.93
CA PHE A 33 -37.01 7.48 0.03
C PHE A 33 -38.01 7.61 1.17
N GLY A 34 -39.30 7.53 0.82
CA GLY A 34 -40.35 7.28 1.80
C GLY A 34 -40.48 5.78 2.05
N LYS A 35 -39.81 5.26 3.08
CA LYS A 35 -40.27 4.13 3.92
C LYS A 35 -39.29 3.85 5.07
N ASN A 36 -39.85 3.81 6.27
CA ASN A 36 -39.32 3.40 7.58
C ASN A 36 -38.00 2.59 7.57
N GLU A 37 -36.92 3.21 8.03
CA GLU A 37 -35.75 2.51 8.55
C GLU A 37 -35.50 2.97 9.99
N LYS A 38 -35.36 2.00 10.90
CA LYS A 38 -34.92 2.24 12.27
C LYS A 38 -33.52 2.84 12.20
N SER A 39 -33.33 4.01 12.80
CA SER A 39 -32.02 4.67 12.83
C SER A 39 -30.98 3.76 13.50
N GLU A 40 -29.99 3.30 12.73
CA GLU A 40 -28.78 2.70 13.28
C GLU A 40 -28.02 3.72 14.13
N PRO A 41 -27.38 3.29 15.23
CA PRO A 41 -26.76 4.21 16.16
C PRO A 41 -25.56 4.90 15.50
N VAL A 42 -25.48 6.22 15.67
CA VAL A 42 -24.33 7.04 15.29
C VAL A 42 -23.11 6.58 16.11
N ILE A 43 -22.20 5.84 15.48
CA ILE A 43 -20.97 5.38 16.12
C ILE A 43 -20.01 6.57 16.26
N THR A 44 -19.65 6.90 17.50
CA THR A 44 -18.70 7.97 17.82
C THR A 44 -17.26 7.45 17.81
N PRO A 45 -16.23 8.32 17.66
CA PRO A 45 -14.81 7.94 17.66
C PRO A 45 -14.33 7.13 18.88
N ASN A 46 -15.09 7.16 19.99
CA ASN A 46 -14.76 6.46 21.23
C ASN A 46 -15.07 4.94 21.20
N ALA A 47 -15.71 4.43 20.13
CA ALA A 47 -15.96 3.00 19.96
C ALA A 47 -14.70 2.19 19.60
N TYR A 48 -13.62 2.82 19.14
CA TYR A 48 -12.32 2.16 18.91
C TYR A 48 -11.54 1.85 20.19
N SER A 49 -12.07 2.21 21.37
CA SER A 49 -11.53 1.76 22.66
C SER A 49 -11.80 0.26 22.94
N LEU A 50 -12.47 -0.45 22.01
CA LEU A 50 -12.48 -1.91 21.93
C LEU A 50 -11.04 -2.44 21.91
N ARG A 51 -10.72 -3.36 22.83
CA ARG A 51 -9.42 -4.04 22.89
C ARG A 51 -9.06 -4.56 21.49
N LEU A 52 -8.03 -3.98 20.90
CA LEU A 52 -7.52 -4.48 19.64
C LEU A 52 -6.90 -5.86 19.91
N GLU A 53 -7.47 -6.89 19.33
CA GLU A 53 -6.99 -8.27 19.48
C GLU A 53 -5.99 -8.61 18.38
N LYS A 54 -5.09 -9.56 18.68
CA LYS A 54 -4.20 -10.12 17.68
C LYS A 54 -5.01 -10.84 16.60
N THR A 55 -4.56 -10.79 15.35
CA THR A 55 -5.22 -11.49 14.25
C THR A 55 -4.22 -12.10 13.27
N ALA A 56 -4.61 -13.22 12.67
CA ALA A 56 -3.95 -13.84 11.51
C ALA A 56 -4.82 -13.69 10.24
N GLU A 57 -5.91 -12.91 10.30
CA GLU A 57 -6.82 -12.74 9.19
C GLU A 57 -6.27 -11.75 8.17
N MET A 58 -5.97 -12.23 6.97
CA MET A 58 -5.60 -11.38 5.85
C MET A 58 -6.78 -10.52 5.40
N LEU A 59 -6.48 -9.31 4.93
CA LEU A 59 -7.47 -8.48 4.25
C LEU A 59 -8.02 -9.24 3.04
N ASP A 60 -9.31 -9.05 2.73
CA ASP A 60 -9.90 -9.56 1.50
C ASP A 60 -9.04 -9.18 0.27
N GLU A 61 -8.87 -10.12 -0.64
CA GLU A 61 -7.95 -9.98 -1.77
C GLU A 61 -8.40 -8.90 -2.75
N ASN A 62 -9.72 -8.84 -3.03
CA ASN A 62 -10.25 -7.86 -3.97
C ASN A 62 -10.14 -6.45 -3.38
N LEU A 63 -10.34 -6.30 -2.07
CA LEU A 63 -10.11 -5.01 -1.40
C LEU A 63 -8.63 -4.62 -1.38
N PHE A 64 -7.72 -5.56 -1.09
CA PHE A 64 -6.27 -5.30 -1.17
C PHE A 64 -5.87 -4.79 -2.56
N TRP A 65 -6.25 -5.54 -3.61
CA TRP A 65 -5.91 -5.16 -4.98
C TRP A 65 -6.60 -3.88 -5.41
N LYS A 66 -7.84 -3.62 -4.98
CA LYS A 66 -8.51 -2.34 -5.24
C LYS A 66 -7.71 -1.16 -4.70
N ILE A 67 -7.12 -1.27 -3.51
CA ILE A 67 -6.29 -0.21 -2.91
C ILE A 67 -5.00 -0.02 -3.72
N VAL A 68 -4.29 -1.11 -4.03
CA VAL A 68 -3.03 -1.06 -4.78
C VAL A 68 -3.23 -0.57 -6.22
N ASP A 69 -4.21 -1.10 -6.96
CA ASP A 69 -4.51 -0.67 -8.33
C ASP A 69 -4.95 0.80 -8.37
N SER A 70 -5.61 1.28 -7.32
CA SER A 70 -5.97 2.70 -7.20
C SER A 70 -4.73 3.56 -6.93
N SER A 71 -3.76 3.08 -6.16
CA SER A 71 -2.52 3.83 -5.93
C SER A 71 -1.74 4.01 -7.23
N VAL A 72 -1.58 2.94 -8.04
CA VAL A 72 -0.94 3.01 -9.36
C VAL A 72 -1.57 4.08 -10.27
N LYS A 73 -2.90 4.21 -10.25
CA LYS A 73 -3.64 5.19 -11.07
C LYS A 73 -3.54 6.64 -10.57
N ASN A 74 -3.24 6.83 -9.29
CA ASN A 74 -3.30 8.13 -8.62
C ASN A 74 -1.93 8.62 -8.12
N SER A 75 -0.84 8.00 -8.57
CA SER A 75 0.52 8.41 -8.25
C SER A 75 1.39 8.43 -9.49
N SER A 76 2.29 9.41 -9.59
CA SER A 76 3.29 9.49 -10.67
C SER A 76 4.64 8.85 -10.32
N ASN A 77 4.91 8.65 -9.03
CA ASN A 77 6.16 8.11 -8.50
C ASN A 77 5.92 7.35 -7.19
N GLN A 78 6.93 6.64 -6.71
CA GLN A 78 6.85 5.80 -5.52
C GLN A 78 6.51 6.58 -4.24
N ASN A 79 7.07 7.79 -4.07
CA ASN A 79 6.78 8.64 -2.91
C ASN A 79 5.30 9.07 -2.86
N GLU A 80 4.71 9.40 -4.01
CA GLU A 80 3.27 9.68 -4.12
C GLU A 80 2.44 8.42 -3.88
N GLN A 81 2.87 7.28 -4.43
CA GLN A 81 2.18 6.00 -4.27
C GLN A 81 2.14 5.56 -2.82
N GLU A 82 3.25 5.72 -2.09
CA GLU A 82 3.33 5.44 -0.66
C GLU A 82 2.33 6.29 0.13
N LYS A 83 2.31 7.61 -0.10
CA LYS A 83 1.38 8.54 0.58
C LYS A 83 -0.07 8.17 0.29
N TYR A 84 -0.38 7.82 -0.96
CA TYR A 84 -1.72 7.37 -1.34
C TYR A 84 -2.11 6.08 -0.62
N LEU A 85 -1.23 5.07 -0.63
CA LEU A 85 -1.45 3.79 0.05
C LEU A 85 -1.69 3.99 1.55
N VAL A 86 -0.84 4.77 2.23
CA VAL A 86 -1.01 5.09 3.65
C VAL A 86 -2.37 5.75 3.89
N SER A 87 -2.76 6.72 3.05
CA SER A 87 -4.06 7.41 3.18
C SER A 87 -5.26 6.47 3.02
N GLU A 88 -5.25 5.59 2.00
CA GLU A 88 -6.35 4.64 1.78
C GLU A 88 -6.40 3.56 2.86
N ILE A 89 -5.25 3.03 3.28
CA ILE A 89 -5.17 2.00 4.34
C ILE A 89 -5.65 2.59 5.68
N SER A 90 -5.36 3.87 5.98
CA SER A 90 -5.83 4.53 7.19
C SER A 90 -7.36 4.64 7.31
N LYS A 91 -8.11 4.43 6.22
CA LYS A 91 -9.59 4.37 6.22
C LYS A 91 -10.15 3.01 6.64
N LEU A 92 -9.31 1.98 6.69
CA LEU A 92 -9.70 0.64 7.12
C LEU A 92 -9.85 0.58 8.64
N THR A 93 -10.48 -0.48 9.16
CA THR A 93 -10.40 -0.78 10.60
C THR A 93 -8.97 -1.21 10.98
N PRO A 94 -8.52 -1.02 12.23
CA PRO A 94 -7.18 -1.47 12.65
C PRO A 94 -6.91 -2.96 12.38
N LYS A 95 -7.91 -3.84 12.56
CA LYS A 95 -7.81 -5.27 12.20
C LYS A 95 -7.54 -5.47 10.71
N GLN A 96 -8.22 -4.72 9.84
CA GLN A 96 -8.01 -4.78 8.40
C GLN A 96 -6.66 -4.19 7.95
N MET A 97 -6.12 -3.20 8.67
CA MET A 97 -4.76 -2.71 8.41
C MET A 97 -3.71 -3.78 8.72
N VAL A 98 -3.86 -4.52 9.83
CA VAL A 98 -3.06 -5.73 10.09
C VAL A 98 -3.26 -6.72 8.95
N GLY A 99 -4.50 -6.98 8.55
CA GLY A 99 -4.82 -7.87 7.44
C GLY A 99 -4.17 -7.44 6.11
N PHE A 100 -4.01 -6.15 5.83
CA PHE A 100 -3.29 -5.67 4.65
C PHE A 100 -1.83 -6.11 4.70
N ARG A 101 -1.17 -5.93 5.86
CA ARG A 101 0.21 -6.41 6.05
C ARG A 101 0.33 -7.92 5.85
N LEU A 102 -0.56 -8.69 6.47
CA LEU A 102 -0.55 -10.16 6.33
C LEU A 102 -0.79 -10.60 4.88
N ARG A 103 -1.63 -9.86 4.14
CA ARG A 103 -1.81 -10.11 2.70
C ARG A 103 -0.53 -9.83 1.93
N THR A 104 0.17 -8.71 2.20
CA THR A 104 1.48 -8.42 1.61
C THR A 104 2.47 -9.56 1.88
N ASP A 105 2.57 -10.01 3.14
CA ASP A 105 3.45 -11.13 3.53
C ASP A 105 3.15 -12.41 2.74
N LYS A 106 1.88 -12.75 2.58
CA LYS A 106 1.46 -13.91 1.78
C LYS A 106 1.86 -13.77 0.31
N LEU A 107 1.75 -12.58 -0.26
CA LEU A 107 2.09 -12.33 -1.67
C LEU A 107 3.61 -12.35 -1.90
N LEU A 108 4.38 -11.84 -0.95
CA LEU A 108 5.85 -11.95 -0.94
C LEU A 108 6.29 -13.41 -0.83
N TYR A 109 5.66 -14.17 0.07
CA TYR A 109 5.89 -15.60 0.23
C TYR A 109 5.66 -16.37 -1.06
N ASP A 110 4.57 -16.06 -1.75
CA ASP A 110 4.16 -16.73 -2.98
C ASP A 110 5.04 -16.44 -4.19
N THR A 111 5.90 -15.43 -4.10
CA THR A 111 6.83 -15.03 -5.15
C THR A 111 8.29 -15.29 -4.76
N TYR A 112 8.54 -15.89 -3.59
CA TYR A 112 9.87 -16.32 -3.16
C TYR A 112 10.29 -17.59 -3.91
N THR A 113 10.72 -17.42 -5.16
CA THR A 113 11.00 -18.51 -6.12
C THR A 113 12.29 -18.23 -6.88
N SER A 114 12.95 -19.28 -7.36
CA SER A 114 14.17 -19.18 -8.18
C SER A 114 13.94 -18.32 -9.43
N GLU A 115 12.80 -18.45 -10.10
CA GLU A 115 12.46 -17.72 -11.31
C GLU A 115 12.27 -16.22 -11.04
N MET A 116 11.59 -15.86 -9.95
CA MET A 116 11.43 -14.44 -9.57
C MET A 116 12.78 -13.81 -9.23
N TRP A 117 13.67 -14.57 -8.57
CA TRP A 117 15.05 -14.17 -8.33
C TRP A 117 15.82 -13.91 -9.63
N CYS A 118 15.64 -14.76 -10.65
CA CYS A 118 16.25 -14.56 -11.96
C CYS A 118 15.82 -13.23 -12.59
N ALA A 119 14.51 -12.91 -12.52
CA ALA A 119 13.99 -11.66 -13.04
C ALA A 119 14.54 -10.44 -12.28
N ALA A 120 14.57 -10.51 -10.94
CA ALA A 120 15.15 -9.45 -10.10
C ALA A 120 16.61 -9.18 -10.45
N TYR A 121 17.41 -10.25 -10.55
CA TYR A 121 18.82 -10.15 -10.90
C TYR A 121 19.04 -9.52 -12.28
N ILE A 122 18.27 -9.91 -13.30
CA ILE A 122 18.40 -9.36 -14.65
C ILE A 122 18.00 -7.88 -14.68
N MET A 123 16.87 -7.53 -14.04
CA MET A 123 16.32 -6.18 -14.11
C MET A 123 17.15 -5.16 -13.33
N ASN A 124 17.78 -5.57 -12.22
CA ASN A 124 18.59 -4.70 -11.35
C ASN A 124 20.12 -4.83 -11.57
N ASP A 125 20.57 -5.60 -12.57
CA ASP A 125 22.00 -5.89 -12.81
C ASP A 125 22.70 -6.49 -11.56
N GLY A 126 22.06 -7.48 -10.96
CA GLY A 126 22.42 -8.06 -9.68
C GLY A 126 21.28 -7.97 -8.67
N CYS A 127 21.35 -8.74 -7.59
CA CYS A 127 20.34 -8.70 -6.54
C CYS A 127 20.89 -9.27 -5.22
N SER A 128 20.78 -8.51 -4.14
CA SER A 128 21.01 -9.01 -2.78
C SER A 128 19.70 -9.59 -2.19
N ASP A 129 19.77 -10.24 -1.02
CA ASP A 129 18.57 -10.69 -0.30
C ASP A 129 17.59 -9.54 -0.01
N ASP A 130 18.09 -8.41 0.48
CA ASP A 130 17.28 -7.22 0.75
C ASP A 130 16.72 -6.61 -0.56
N GLY A 131 17.56 -6.51 -1.59
CA GLY A 131 17.13 -6.04 -2.91
C GLY A 131 16.04 -6.92 -3.51
N PHE A 132 16.08 -8.23 -3.26
CA PHE A 132 15.05 -9.16 -3.71
C PHE A 132 13.72 -8.99 -2.97
N GLU A 133 13.75 -8.68 -1.68
CA GLU A 133 12.55 -8.25 -0.95
C GLU A 133 11.97 -6.98 -1.58
N TYR A 134 12.80 -5.96 -1.82
CA TYR A 134 12.34 -4.68 -2.37
C TYR A 134 11.82 -4.81 -3.80
N PHE A 135 12.42 -5.70 -4.60
CA PHE A 135 11.94 -6.04 -5.93
C PHE A 135 10.55 -6.66 -5.89
N ARG A 136 10.30 -7.65 -5.03
CA ARG A 136 8.96 -8.26 -4.93
C ARG A 136 7.92 -7.29 -4.38
N ASN A 137 8.31 -6.37 -3.50
CA ASN A 137 7.44 -5.26 -3.09
C ASN A 137 7.10 -4.34 -4.25
N TRP A 138 8.07 -4.04 -5.10
CA TRP A 138 7.83 -3.32 -6.35
C TRP A 138 6.86 -4.09 -7.24
N VAL A 139 7.04 -5.40 -7.46
CA VAL A 139 6.10 -6.23 -8.26
C VAL A 139 4.67 -6.15 -7.71
N ILE A 140 4.47 -6.27 -6.39
CA ILE A 140 3.14 -6.13 -5.77
C ILE A 140 2.58 -4.73 -6.02
N SER A 141 3.40 -3.68 -5.86
CA SER A 141 2.98 -2.29 -6.03
C SER A 141 2.52 -1.96 -7.45
N ARG A 142 2.88 -2.77 -8.46
CA ARG A 142 2.44 -2.60 -9.85
C ARG A 142 0.99 -3.04 -10.09
N GLY A 143 0.33 -3.60 -9.08
CA GLY A 143 -1.07 -3.97 -9.13
C GLY A 143 -1.32 -5.43 -9.50
N ARG A 144 -2.59 -5.81 -9.45
CA ARG A 144 -3.05 -7.21 -9.48
C ARG A 144 -2.57 -7.96 -10.72
N ASP A 145 -2.81 -7.40 -11.89
CA ASP A 145 -2.56 -8.07 -13.16
C ASP A 145 -1.07 -8.28 -13.39
N VAL A 146 -0.23 -7.32 -13.00
CA VAL A 146 1.23 -7.44 -13.10
C VAL A 146 1.71 -8.52 -12.14
N TYR A 147 1.26 -8.48 -10.88
CA TYR A 147 1.66 -9.46 -9.87
C TYR A 147 1.36 -10.90 -10.30
N TYR A 148 0.13 -11.20 -10.71
CA TYR A 148 -0.22 -12.59 -11.04
C TYR A 148 0.42 -13.09 -12.33
N LYS A 149 0.60 -12.22 -13.34
CA LYS A 149 1.35 -12.60 -14.56
C LYS A 149 2.82 -12.89 -14.22
N ALA A 150 3.44 -12.04 -13.39
CA ALA A 150 4.82 -12.23 -12.96
C ALA A 150 4.98 -13.46 -12.07
N LYS A 151 4.01 -13.75 -11.21
CA LYS A 151 4.00 -14.96 -10.38
C LYS A 151 3.96 -16.25 -11.23
N GLU A 152 3.21 -16.25 -12.33
CA GLU A 152 3.16 -17.38 -13.26
C GLU A 152 4.40 -17.44 -14.15
N ASN A 153 4.85 -16.28 -14.64
CA ASN A 153 6.03 -16.14 -15.49
C ASN A 153 6.70 -14.78 -15.26
N PRO A 154 7.83 -14.72 -14.52
CA PRO A 154 8.53 -13.48 -14.22
C PRO A 154 9.00 -12.70 -15.45
N ASP A 155 9.21 -13.37 -16.60
CA ASP A 155 9.61 -12.72 -17.85
C ASP A 155 8.56 -11.71 -18.37
N THR A 156 7.30 -11.82 -17.91
CA THR A 156 6.23 -10.87 -18.23
C THR A 156 6.46 -9.46 -17.64
N LEU A 157 7.39 -9.33 -16.68
CA LEU A 157 7.82 -8.04 -16.13
C LEU A 157 8.51 -7.15 -17.17
N ILE A 158 8.84 -7.66 -18.35
CA ILE A 158 9.27 -6.83 -19.49
C ILE A 158 8.26 -5.71 -19.81
N SER A 159 6.97 -5.96 -19.56
CA SER A 159 5.92 -4.94 -19.70
C SER A 159 6.05 -3.76 -18.74
N GLN A 160 6.92 -3.86 -17.73
CA GLN A 160 7.17 -2.86 -16.69
C GLN A 160 8.58 -2.24 -16.78
N LYS A 161 9.30 -2.46 -17.88
CA LYS A 161 10.71 -2.03 -18.03
C LYS A 161 10.97 -0.52 -17.86
N ASP A 162 9.95 0.31 -18.07
CA ASP A 162 10.03 1.77 -17.95
C ASP A 162 9.55 2.29 -16.57
N HIS A 163 9.32 1.38 -15.60
CA HIS A 163 8.78 1.69 -14.28
C HIS A 163 9.76 1.42 -13.12
N GLY A 164 11.06 1.40 -13.41
CA GLY A 164 12.10 1.51 -12.40
C GLY A 164 12.26 2.96 -11.92
N ASP A 165 12.69 3.14 -10.68
CA ASP A 165 13.08 4.44 -10.12
C ASP A 165 14.60 4.51 -10.06
N GLU A 166 15.18 5.57 -10.63
CA GLU A 166 16.64 5.73 -10.79
C GLU A 166 17.35 4.50 -11.43
N GLY A 167 16.63 3.73 -12.25
CA GLY A 167 17.15 2.52 -12.90
C GLY A 167 17.00 1.23 -12.09
N MET A 168 16.43 1.31 -10.87
CA MET A 168 16.19 0.17 -9.99
C MET A 168 14.70 -0.19 -9.94
N PHE A 169 14.38 -1.48 -9.94
CA PHE A 169 13.02 -2.00 -9.88
C PHE A 169 12.66 -2.42 -8.45
N GLU A 170 12.86 -1.50 -7.50
CA GLU A 170 12.72 -1.75 -6.06
C GLU A 170 11.75 -0.75 -5.43
N PHE A 171 10.99 -1.17 -4.43
CA PHE A 171 10.10 -0.27 -3.68
C PHE A 171 10.02 -0.66 -2.20
N GLU A 172 11.10 -0.40 -1.47
CA GLU A 172 11.21 -0.67 -0.04
C GLU A 172 10.04 -0.07 0.77
N LEU A 173 9.64 1.17 0.47
CA LEU A 173 8.61 1.89 1.25
C LEU A 173 7.26 1.17 1.26
N PHE A 174 6.95 0.36 0.24
CA PHE A 174 5.73 -0.45 0.20
C PHE A 174 5.63 -1.41 1.40
N TRP A 175 6.77 -1.91 1.92
CA TRP A 175 6.82 -2.76 3.12
C TRP A 175 6.16 -2.11 4.34
N TYR A 176 6.29 -0.79 4.43
CA TYR A 176 5.96 0.00 5.61
C TYR A 176 4.58 0.68 5.54
N VAL A 177 3.86 0.66 4.41
CA VAL A 177 2.61 1.45 4.25
C VAL A 177 1.54 1.07 5.27
N ALA A 178 1.37 -0.23 5.54
CA ALA A 178 0.41 -0.70 6.55
C ALA A 178 0.85 -0.36 7.97
N LEU A 179 2.16 -0.45 8.26
CA LEU A 179 2.75 -0.12 9.55
C LEU A 179 2.54 1.37 9.86
N LYS A 180 2.84 2.23 8.88
CA LYS A 180 2.65 3.69 8.96
C LYS A 180 1.18 4.04 9.15
N ALA A 181 0.28 3.47 8.34
CA ALA A 181 -1.16 3.71 8.47
C ALA A 181 -1.70 3.29 9.85
N PHE A 182 -1.32 2.11 10.32
CA PHE A 182 -1.73 1.60 11.63
C PHE A 182 -1.21 2.45 12.79
N LYS A 183 0.07 2.82 12.75
CA LYS A 183 0.68 3.70 13.76
C LYS A 183 0.03 5.08 13.78
N ASN A 184 -0.25 5.67 12.62
CA ASN A 184 -0.93 6.96 12.52
C ASN A 184 -2.35 6.92 13.08
N THR A 185 -3.08 5.82 12.86
CA THR A 185 -4.48 5.68 13.30
C THR A 185 -4.60 5.30 14.78
N THR A 186 -3.69 4.48 15.30
CA THR A 186 -3.83 3.85 16.63
C THR A 186 -2.80 4.30 17.66
N GLY A 187 -1.69 4.91 17.23
CA GLY A 187 -0.53 5.22 18.06
C GLY A 187 0.26 3.99 18.52
N LYS A 188 0.04 2.82 17.92
CA LYS A 188 0.61 1.52 18.33
C LYS A 188 1.43 0.88 17.20
N GLU A 189 2.25 -0.10 17.53
CA GLU A 189 3.04 -0.86 16.55
C GLU A 189 2.25 -2.04 16.00
N LEU A 190 2.19 -2.19 14.67
CA LEU A 190 1.33 -3.18 14.00
C LEU A 190 1.68 -4.62 14.37
N TYR A 191 2.97 -4.95 14.46
CA TYR A 191 3.45 -6.31 14.72
C TYR A 191 2.98 -6.86 16.08
N ASP A 192 2.71 -6.00 17.06
CA ASP A 192 2.15 -6.41 18.35
C ASP A 192 0.75 -7.00 18.23
N TYR A 193 0.09 -6.82 17.09
CA TYR A 193 -1.29 -7.23 16.81
C TYR A 193 -1.38 -8.34 15.76
N ILE A 194 -0.26 -8.95 15.37
CA ILE A 194 -0.26 -10.17 14.55
C ILE A 194 -0.38 -11.40 15.47
N ASP A 195 -1.30 -12.30 15.14
CA ASP A 195 -1.37 -13.62 15.75
C ASP A 195 -0.33 -14.56 15.12
N GLU A 196 0.87 -14.45 15.67
CA GLU A 196 2.05 -15.21 15.24
C GLU A 196 1.91 -16.72 15.43
N ASN A 197 0.89 -17.21 16.13
CA ASN A 197 0.67 -18.65 16.25
C ASN A 197 -0.13 -19.21 15.08
N ASN A 198 -0.90 -18.38 14.39
CA ASN A 198 -1.82 -18.81 13.33
C ASN A 198 -1.44 -18.25 11.94
N PHE A 199 -0.48 -17.33 11.85
CA PHE A 199 0.08 -16.86 10.58
C PHE A 199 1.49 -17.43 10.34
N ARG A 200 1.74 -17.98 9.14
CA ARG A 200 3.01 -18.67 8.82
C ARG A 200 3.64 -18.22 7.50
N THR A 201 2.90 -17.63 6.60
CA THR A 201 3.39 -17.25 5.27
C THR A 201 3.98 -15.84 5.30
N LYS A 202 5.20 -15.73 5.82
CA LYS A 202 5.90 -14.47 6.04
C LYS A 202 7.40 -14.63 5.87
N GLU A 203 8.10 -13.50 5.86
CA GLU A 203 9.56 -13.43 5.96
C GLU A 203 10.08 -14.31 7.12
N GLY A 204 11.22 -14.97 6.89
CA GLY A 204 11.82 -15.91 7.84
C GLY A 204 11.19 -17.31 7.84
N ASN A 205 10.10 -17.53 7.09
CA ASN A 205 9.49 -18.86 6.92
C ASN A 205 9.28 -19.23 5.44
N TYR A 206 9.98 -18.58 4.52
CA TYR A 206 9.88 -18.85 3.09
C TYR A 206 10.19 -20.31 2.72
N PRO A 207 9.58 -20.84 1.65
CA PRO A 207 9.86 -22.19 1.20
C PRO A 207 11.32 -22.29 0.75
N GLN A 208 11.95 -23.42 1.08
CA GLN A 208 13.28 -23.74 0.57
C GLN A 208 13.17 -24.17 -0.89
N PHE A 209 14.08 -23.68 -1.73
CA PHE A 209 14.22 -24.09 -3.12
C PHE A 209 15.70 -24.11 -3.51
N GLU A 210 16.01 -24.78 -4.61
CA GLU A 210 17.32 -24.71 -5.26
C GLU A 210 17.24 -23.81 -6.48
N PHE A 211 18.27 -22.98 -6.69
CA PHE A 211 18.34 -22.15 -7.88
C PHE A 211 18.44 -23.02 -9.13
N ASN A 212 17.53 -22.78 -10.08
CA ASN A 212 17.54 -23.42 -11.40
C ASN A 212 18.24 -22.57 -12.49
N TRP A 213 18.91 -21.51 -12.07
CA TRP A 213 19.82 -20.68 -12.87
C TRP A 213 21.06 -20.33 -12.05
N GLN A 214 22.07 -19.76 -12.70
CA GLN A 214 23.32 -19.36 -12.05
C GLN A 214 23.74 -17.99 -12.57
N GLU A 215 24.22 -17.13 -11.67
CA GLU A 215 24.68 -15.77 -11.97
C GLU A 215 25.69 -15.74 -13.12
N GLY A 216 26.76 -16.53 -13.01
CA GLY A 216 27.82 -16.63 -14.03
C GLY A 216 27.43 -17.40 -15.30
N ASN A 217 26.18 -17.86 -15.44
CA ASN A 217 25.70 -18.63 -16.59
C ASN A 217 24.57 -17.89 -17.31
N LEU A 218 24.95 -17.09 -18.30
CA LEU A 218 24.06 -16.27 -19.12
C LEU A 218 22.93 -17.09 -19.79
N GLU A 219 23.25 -18.28 -20.32
CA GLU A 219 22.26 -19.12 -21.00
C GLU A 219 21.19 -19.64 -20.04
N SER A 220 21.53 -19.88 -18.77
CA SER A 220 20.55 -20.29 -17.77
C SER A 220 19.54 -19.16 -17.46
N ARG A 221 20.02 -17.91 -17.40
CA ARG A 221 19.20 -16.72 -17.17
C ARG A 221 18.28 -16.44 -18.37
N LYS A 222 18.85 -16.48 -19.58
CA LYS A 222 18.11 -16.35 -20.84
C LYS A 222 17.04 -17.42 -21.04
N LYS A 223 17.27 -18.65 -20.55
CA LYS A 223 16.27 -19.72 -20.63
C LYS A 223 15.04 -19.43 -19.76
N LEU A 224 15.22 -18.85 -18.58
CA LEU A 224 14.12 -18.53 -17.66
C LEU A 224 13.41 -17.23 -18.03
N CYS A 225 14.16 -16.18 -18.35
CA CYS A 225 13.64 -14.85 -18.63
C CYS A 225 14.18 -14.29 -19.96
N PRO A 226 13.80 -14.87 -21.12
CA PRO A 226 14.37 -14.51 -22.41
C PRO A 226 14.11 -13.05 -22.83
N ASN A 227 12.94 -12.50 -22.52
CA ASN A 227 12.59 -11.12 -22.91
C ASN A 227 13.30 -10.10 -22.01
N LEU A 228 13.32 -10.34 -20.70
CA LEU A 228 14.10 -9.52 -19.77
C LEU A 228 15.59 -9.56 -20.12
N TYR A 229 16.12 -10.76 -20.37
CA TYR A 229 17.53 -10.92 -20.75
C TYR A 229 17.86 -10.10 -22.01
N ALA A 230 17.04 -10.18 -23.06
CA ALA A 230 17.27 -9.45 -24.30
C ALA A 230 17.29 -7.92 -24.12
N GLU A 231 16.50 -7.41 -23.18
CA GLU A 231 16.34 -5.97 -22.92
C GLU A 231 17.41 -5.40 -21.97
N PHE A 232 17.82 -6.15 -20.95
CA PHE A 232 18.64 -5.63 -19.84
C PHE A 232 20.11 -6.04 -19.90
N GLU A 233 20.47 -7.21 -20.41
CA GLU A 233 21.87 -7.69 -20.41
C GLU A 233 22.76 -7.09 -21.50
N ASN A 234 22.21 -6.32 -22.43
CA ASN A 234 22.97 -5.61 -23.46
C ASN A 234 23.20 -4.12 -23.13
N ARG A 235 22.94 -3.70 -21.88
CA ARG A 235 23.01 -2.30 -21.44
C ARG A 235 24.42 -1.87 -21.03
#